data_AF-A0A3B3VLC6-F1
#
_entry.id   AF-A0A3B3VLC6-F1
#
_cell.length_a   1.000
_cell.length_b   1.000
_cell.length_c   1.000
_cell.angle_alpha   90.00
_cell.angle_beta   90.00
_cell.angle_gamma   90.00
#
_symmetry.space_group_name_H-M   'P 1'
#
loop_
_entity.id
_entity.type
_entity.pdbx_description
1 polymer ?
#
loop_
_entity_poly.entity_id
_entity_poly.type
_entity_poly.pdbx_seq_one_letter_code
_entity_poly.pdbx_strand_id
1 'polypeptide(L)'
;EHANSVRTCTISGDPHYYTFDNSVFHFQGTCTYVLSEQCQNGLPYYRVEGKNEHRGSTHVSWTRLVKVFVHDETIELVKGRYGEAKVTRSGFSVIVSTDFGLMVSYDMYSYVRISVPYTYQNSTCGLCGNFDNHPGNDFRTRQGEVVSSDVDFANSWKAPGDDEPGCEVQCSGLACAGCTAAQTAVYRNSAHCGILENSTGPFAGCHQQLAPGSFVDSCVYDLCVGGGYQPILCQALNVYSSQCQQNGIQPQSWRRPGFCEIPCPANSHYEAQGTGCPSTCVNPNSTDNCPLPDQESCVCNSGYLLSGRVCVPHADCGCSFEGRYYYSGETVILDTDYGSFATCWIRGPGSYHTFDGVMYQYPGACRLTLAKVMGSSDHSHFMITVEKVPQGPQGFSNVLKFEAEGTQVAIEMASSSTVKVSDRNHFLQIKYITYNEV
;
A
#
# COMPACT_ATOMS: atom_id res chain seq x y z
N GLU A 1 33.75 -16.44 2.39
CA GLU A 1 32.42 -16.82 2.95
C GLU A 1 31.34 -15.73 2.81
N HIS A 2 31.49 -14.69 1.97
CA HIS A 2 30.53 -13.56 1.91
C HIS A 2 29.53 -13.55 0.74
N ALA A 3 29.43 -14.62 -0.06
CA ALA A 3 28.63 -14.60 -1.29
C ALA A 3 27.10 -14.44 -1.08
N ASN A 4 26.59 -14.60 0.15
CA ASN A 4 25.17 -14.42 0.51
C ASN A 4 24.94 -13.35 1.61
N SER A 5 25.94 -12.52 1.93
CA SER A 5 25.72 -11.43 2.90
C SER A 5 24.98 -10.27 2.21
N VAL A 6 23.98 -9.71 2.88
CA VAL A 6 23.26 -8.51 2.42
C VAL A 6 23.52 -7.36 3.38
N ARG A 7 23.45 -6.13 2.87
CA ARG A 7 23.47 -4.92 3.67
C ARG A 7 22.16 -4.20 3.54
N THR A 8 21.69 -3.63 4.65
CA THR A 8 20.35 -3.08 4.74
C THR A 8 20.38 -1.63 5.20
N CYS A 9 19.71 -0.78 4.44
CA CYS A 9 19.33 0.57 4.82
C CYS A 9 17.88 0.55 5.30
N THR A 10 17.54 1.39 6.28
CA THR A 10 16.19 1.49 6.82
C THR A 10 15.78 2.94 6.98
N ILE A 11 14.54 3.22 6.61
CA ILE A 11 13.88 4.50 6.80
C ILE A 11 12.65 4.24 7.67
N SER A 12 12.49 5.00 8.74
CA SER A 12 11.33 4.89 9.62
C SER A 12 10.74 6.24 9.94
N GLY A 13 9.43 6.34 9.75
CA GLY A 13 8.74 7.62 9.76
C GLY A 13 9.25 8.50 8.62
N ASP A 14 9.13 9.80 8.84
CA ASP A 14 10.13 10.77 8.47
C ASP A 14 10.27 11.62 9.76
N PRO A 15 11.44 11.54 10.42
CA PRO A 15 12.72 11.81 9.75
C PRO A 15 13.84 10.78 9.85
N HIS A 16 13.64 9.55 10.35
CA HIS A 16 14.78 8.70 10.75
C HIS A 16 15.33 7.82 9.61
N TYR A 17 16.60 8.04 9.25
CA TYR A 17 17.34 7.24 8.26
C TYR A 17 18.50 6.50 8.92
N TYR A 18 18.69 5.24 8.52
CA TYR A 18 19.78 4.36 8.91
C TYR A 18 20.44 3.87 7.64
N THR A 19 21.66 4.34 7.35
CA THR A 19 22.40 4.02 6.12
C THR A 19 22.89 2.58 6.12
N PHE A 20 23.41 2.12 4.98
CA PHE A 20 24.05 0.81 4.87
C PHE A 20 25.23 0.64 5.84
N ASP A 21 25.91 1.73 6.21
CA ASP A 21 27.07 1.72 7.10
C ASP A 21 26.72 2.09 8.56
N ASN A 22 25.42 2.09 8.88
CA ASN A 22 24.82 2.36 10.20
C ASN A 22 24.90 3.82 10.68
N SER A 23 25.15 4.78 9.79
CA SER A 23 24.97 6.20 10.11
C SER A 23 23.51 6.52 10.32
N VAL A 24 23.23 7.42 11.26
CA VAL A 24 21.88 7.84 11.62
C VAL A 24 21.73 9.34 11.40
N PHE A 25 20.65 9.74 10.72
CA PHE A 25 20.31 11.15 10.58
C PHE A 25 18.81 11.38 10.54
N HIS A 26 18.42 12.65 10.72
CA HIS A 26 17.04 13.07 10.91
C HIS A 26 16.69 14.17 9.93
N PHE A 27 15.97 13.82 8.87
CA PHE A 27 15.59 14.77 7.84
C PHE A 27 14.08 14.82 7.55
N GLN A 28 13.46 15.98 7.85
CA GLN A 28 12.04 16.36 7.71
C GLN A 28 11.67 16.89 6.31
N GLY A 29 11.99 16.13 5.26
CA GLY A 29 11.76 16.54 3.89
C GLY A 29 10.44 16.00 3.31
N THR A 30 9.58 16.86 2.79
CA THR A 30 8.29 16.46 2.18
C THR A 30 8.35 16.10 0.71
N CYS A 31 9.55 16.08 0.12
CA CYS A 31 9.73 15.82 -1.29
C CYS A 31 9.94 14.34 -1.60
N THR A 32 10.12 14.07 -2.87
CA THR A 32 10.63 12.82 -3.39
C THR A 32 12.15 12.86 -3.33
N TYR A 33 12.75 11.89 -2.65
CA TYR A 33 14.20 11.76 -2.51
C TYR A 33 14.68 10.41 -3.03
N VAL A 34 15.88 10.40 -3.60
CA VAL A 34 16.57 9.16 -3.95
C VAL A 34 17.11 8.51 -2.68
N LEU A 35 16.44 7.44 -2.24
CA LEU A 35 16.83 6.69 -1.06
C LEU A 35 18.10 5.89 -1.33
N SER A 36 18.13 5.16 -2.45
CA SER A 36 19.31 4.42 -2.88
C SER A 36 19.28 4.22 -4.39
N GLU A 37 20.44 4.35 -5.03
CA GLU A 37 20.66 4.17 -6.46
C GLU A 37 21.97 3.42 -6.67
N GLN A 38 22.06 2.64 -7.73
CA GLN A 38 23.30 2.05 -8.20
C GLN A 38 24.07 3.11 -9.01
N CYS A 39 25.32 3.39 -8.64
CA CYS A 39 26.05 4.56 -9.15
C CYS A 39 27.42 4.23 -9.78
N GLN A 40 27.73 2.95 -9.99
CA GLN A 40 28.99 2.47 -10.58
C GLN A 40 28.73 1.60 -11.81
N ASN A 41 29.70 1.38 -12.69
CA ASN A 41 29.49 0.48 -13.82
C ASN A 41 29.66 -1.00 -13.42
N GLY A 42 28.90 -1.90 -14.05
CA GLY A 42 29.15 -3.36 -13.99
C GLY A 42 28.25 -4.17 -13.05
N LEU A 43 27.23 -3.56 -12.45
CA LEU A 43 26.18 -4.27 -11.70
C LEU A 43 24.79 -3.93 -12.29
N PRO A 44 23.77 -4.78 -12.08
CA PRO A 44 22.40 -4.45 -12.45
C PRO A 44 21.96 -3.14 -11.80
N TYR A 45 21.47 -2.22 -12.63
CA TYR A 45 21.00 -0.91 -12.19
C TYR A 45 19.70 -1.02 -11.40
N TYR A 46 19.58 -0.19 -10.37
CA TYR A 46 18.33 0.05 -9.66
C TYR A 46 18.31 1.48 -9.13
N ARG A 47 17.10 2.00 -8.89
CA ARG A 47 16.88 3.21 -8.10
C ARG A 47 15.64 3.05 -7.24
N VAL A 48 15.72 3.51 -6.00
CA VAL A 48 14.61 3.53 -5.05
C VAL A 48 14.38 4.96 -4.61
N GLU A 49 13.15 5.43 -4.78
CA GLU A 49 12.71 6.75 -4.33
C GLU A 49 11.65 6.62 -3.25
N GLY A 50 11.67 7.57 -2.30
CA GLY A 50 10.64 7.74 -1.29
C GLY A 50 10.06 9.13 -1.41
N LYS A 51 8.73 9.23 -1.49
CA LYS A 51 8.02 10.50 -1.32
C LYS A 51 7.36 10.53 0.04
N ASN A 52 7.63 11.59 0.78
CA ASN A 52 6.99 11.81 2.06
C ASN A 52 5.82 12.80 1.94
N GLU A 53 4.85 12.74 2.86
CA GLU A 53 3.71 13.66 2.91
C GLU A 53 3.39 14.04 4.36
N HIS A 54 2.90 15.25 4.59
CA HIS A 54 2.30 15.60 5.88
C HIS A 54 0.95 14.90 6.06
N ARG A 55 0.73 14.25 7.21
CA ARG A 55 -0.58 13.68 7.60
C ARG A 55 -1.15 14.43 8.79
N GLY A 56 -1.88 15.51 8.51
CA GLY A 56 -2.61 16.29 9.53
C GLY A 56 -1.75 17.24 10.39
N SER A 57 -0.44 17.01 10.51
CA SER A 57 0.55 17.93 11.10
C SER A 57 1.58 18.32 10.05
N THR A 58 1.96 19.61 9.99
CA THR A 58 3.05 20.11 9.13
C THR A 58 4.43 19.95 9.78
N HIS A 59 4.51 19.42 11.00
CA HIS A 59 5.75 19.24 11.76
C HIS A 59 6.40 17.87 11.57
N VAL A 60 5.68 16.93 10.96
CA VAL A 60 6.12 15.56 10.65
C VAL A 60 5.61 15.16 9.30
N SER A 61 6.38 14.35 8.59
CA SER A 61 5.95 13.76 7.34
C SER A 61 6.05 12.23 7.42
N TRP A 62 5.42 11.52 6.49
CA TRP A 62 5.43 10.05 6.44
C TRP A 62 5.61 9.60 5.01
N THR A 63 6.35 8.51 4.78
CA THR A 63 6.43 7.89 3.45
C THR A 63 5.03 7.54 2.96
N ARG A 64 4.68 8.11 1.81
CA ARG A 64 3.42 7.89 1.08
C ARG A 64 3.59 6.88 -0.03
N LEU A 65 4.75 6.95 -0.68
CA LEU A 65 5.03 6.27 -1.93
C LEU A 65 6.50 5.85 -1.94
N VAL A 66 6.73 4.59 -2.27
CA VAL A 66 8.06 4.08 -2.63
C VAL A 66 8.02 3.70 -4.10
N LYS A 67 8.92 4.27 -4.91
CA LYS A 67 9.09 3.90 -6.31
C LYS A 67 10.36 3.07 -6.47
N VAL A 68 10.26 1.94 -7.15
CA VAL A 68 11.38 1.06 -7.45
C VAL A 68 11.55 0.98 -8.95
N PHE A 69 12.69 1.47 -9.44
CA PHE A 69 13.07 1.46 -10.85
C PHE A 69 14.06 0.32 -11.10
N VAL A 70 13.66 -0.67 -11.89
CA VAL A 70 14.46 -1.88 -12.20
C VAL A 70 14.12 -2.38 -13.60
N HIS A 71 15.10 -2.81 -14.40
CA HIS A 71 14.90 -3.39 -15.74
C HIS A 71 13.94 -2.59 -16.66
N ASP A 72 14.07 -1.26 -16.69
CA ASP A 72 13.19 -0.34 -17.42
C ASP A 72 11.72 -0.32 -16.97
N GLU A 73 11.39 -1.02 -15.89
CA GLU A 73 10.09 -1.02 -15.23
C GLU A 73 10.08 -0.08 -14.02
N THR A 74 8.92 0.48 -13.72
CA THR A 74 8.69 1.28 -12.51
C THR A 74 7.59 0.63 -11.67
N ILE A 75 7.97 0.16 -10.48
CA ILE A 75 7.05 -0.41 -9.50
C ILE A 75 6.72 0.65 -8.47
N GLU A 76 5.45 1.07 -8.43
CA GLU A 76 4.95 2.03 -7.45
C GLU A 76 4.24 1.34 -6.28
N LEU A 77 4.82 1.46 -5.10
CA LEU A 77 4.26 0.97 -3.85
C LEU A 77 3.49 2.12 -3.17
N VAL A 78 2.21 2.27 -3.53
CA VAL A 78 1.34 3.35 -3.04
C VAL A 78 0.49 2.86 -1.86
N LYS A 79 0.50 3.59 -0.74
CA LYS A 79 -0.41 3.32 0.38
C LYS A 79 -1.87 3.28 -0.08
N GLY A 80 -2.50 2.11 0.06
CA GLY A 80 -3.92 1.88 -0.23
C GLY A 80 -4.23 1.35 -1.64
N ARG A 81 -3.24 1.16 -2.53
CA ARG A 81 -3.42 0.52 -3.84
C ARG A 81 -2.56 -0.75 -3.89
N TYR A 82 -3.20 -1.92 -4.03
CA TYR A 82 -2.55 -3.24 -3.95
C TYR A 82 -2.39 -3.93 -5.32
N GLY A 83 -2.42 -3.17 -6.42
CA GLY A 83 -3.04 -3.64 -7.66
C GLY A 83 -2.20 -4.34 -8.74
N GLU A 84 -0.97 -3.91 -9.05
CA GLU A 84 -0.48 -4.13 -10.44
C GLU A 84 0.97 -4.60 -10.62
N ALA A 85 1.75 -4.82 -9.56
CA ALA A 85 3.13 -5.31 -9.67
C ALA A 85 3.31 -6.71 -9.06
N LYS A 86 4.29 -7.47 -9.56
CA LYS A 86 4.73 -8.78 -9.03
C LYS A 86 5.36 -8.60 -7.65
N VAL A 87 4.52 -8.50 -6.64
CA VAL A 87 4.89 -8.08 -5.29
C VAL A 87 4.49 -9.15 -4.29
N THR A 88 5.43 -9.54 -3.42
CA THR A 88 5.19 -10.58 -2.42
C THR A 88 4.84 -9.92 -1.10
N ARG A 89 3.75 -10.35 -0.47
CA ARG A 89 3.40 -9.89 0.88
C ARG A 89 4.11 -10.77 1.90
N SER A 90 4.79 -10.15 2.84
CA SER A 90 5.52 -10.82 3.90
C SER A 90 5.32 -10.03 5.19
N GLY A 91 4.78 -10.68 6.23
CA GLY A 91 4.40 -10.01 7.46
C GLY A 91 3.42 -8.85 7.25
N PHE A 92 3.72 -7.70 7.84
CA PHE A 92 2.96 -6.45 7.65
C PHE A 92 3.40 -5.65 6.42
N SER A 93 4.39 -6.14 5.67
CA SER A 93 5.03 -5.41 4.59
C SER A 93 4.80 -6.03 3.22
N VAL A 94 5.10 -5.21 2.24
CA VAL A 94 5.02 -5.48 0.82
C VAL A 94 6.46 -5.48 0.30
N ILE A 95 6.90 -6.59 -0.30
CA ILE A 95 8.30 -6.80 -0.70
C ILE A 95 8.40 -6.91 -2.23
N VAL A 96 9.25 -6.08 -2.80
CA VAL A 96 9.78 -6.21 -4.16
C VAL A 96 11.13 -6.90 -4.07
N SER A 97 11.30 -8.00 -4.79
CA SER A 97 12.56 -8.76 -4.87
C SER A 97 12.98 -8.97 -6.31
N THR A 98 14.25 -8.78 -6.60
CA THR A 98 14.80 -9.01 -7.95
C THR A 98 15.65 -10.28 -8.01
N ASP A 99 15.89 -10.78 -9.22
CA ASP A 99 16.77 -11.92 -9.47
C ASP A 99 18.25 -11.64 -9.15
N PHE A 100 18.66 -10.37 -9.23
CA PHE A 100 19.98 -9.90 -8.81
C PHE A 100 20.08 -9.58 -7.31
N GLY A 101 19.05 -9.88 -6.52
CA GLY A 101 19.09 -9.89 -5.05
C GLY A 101 18.77 -8.57 -4.35
N LEU A 102 18.30 -7.53 -5.06
CA LEU A 102 17.72 -6.35 -4.42
C LEU A 102 16.41 -6.75 -3.74
N MET A 103 16.22 -6.30 -2.49
CA MET A 103 14.94 -6.41 -1.79
C MET A 103 14.52 -5.04 -1.25
N VAL A 104 13.32 -4.60 -1.61
CA VAL A 104 12.70 -3.37 -1.09
C VAL A 104 11.41 -3.76 -0.38
N SER A 105 11.36 -3.52 0.92
CA SER A 105 10.19 -3.77 1.76
C SER A 105 9.59 -2.46 2.23
N TYR A 106 8.27 -2.32 2.16
CA TYR A 106 7.54 -1.17 2.69
C TYR A 106 6.27 -1.65 3.41
N ASP A 107 6.08 -1.19 4.65
CA ASP A 107 4.89 -1.51 5.48
C ASP A 107 3.60 -0.76 5.05
N MET A 108 3.64 -0.03 3.93
CA MET A 108 2.54 0.82 3.44
C MET A 108 2.15 1.95 4.40
N TYR A 109 2.99 2.24 5.40
CA TYR A 109 2.67 3.21 6.45
C TYR A 109 3.81 4.19 6.72
N SER A 110 4.97 3.71 7.17
CA SER A 110 6.11 4.55 7.59
C SER A 110 7.47 3.86 7.57
N TYR A 111 7.57 2.56 7.30
CA TYR A 111 8.82 1.80 7.44
C TYR A 111 9.25 1.22 6.09
N VAL A 112 10.40 1.67 5.59
CA VAL A 112 11.02 1.20 4.35
C VAL A 112 12.34 0.52 4.67
N ARG A 113 12.57 -0.64 4.07
CA ARG A 113 13.83 -1.37 4.15
C ARG A 113 14.35 -1.63 2.74
N ILE A 114 15.61 -1.29 2.50
CA ILE A 114 16.30 -1.55 1.23
C ILE A 114 17.49 -2.44 1.54
N SER A 115 17.51 -3.65 0.99
CA SER A 115 18.60 -4.61 1.16
C SER A 115 19.24 -4.91 -0.19
N VAL A 116 20.57 -4.84 -0.23
CA VAL A 116 21.37 -5.18 -1.41
C VAL A 116 22.40 -6.26 -1.08
N PRO A 117 22.77 -7.14 -2.04
CA PRO A 117 23.86 -8.08 -1.84
C PRO A 117 25.19 -7.36 -1.60
N TYR A 118 26.11 -7.99 -0.87
CA TYR A 118 27.44 -7.42 -0.59
C TYR A 118 28.26 -7.11 -1.85
N THR A 119 27.90 -7.66 -3.01
CA THR A 119 28.48 -7.30 -4.31
C THR A 119 28.27 -5.83 -4.69
N TYR A 120 27.27 -5.16 -4.10
CA TYR A 120 27.01 -3.72 -4.27
C TYR A 120 27.88 -2.82 -3.38
N GLN A 121 28.81 -3.37 -2.60
CA GLN A 121 29.73 -2.58 -1.80
C GLN A 121 30.48 -1.56 -2.69
N ASN A 122 30.59 -0.32 -2.21
CA ASN A 122 31.16 0.85 -2.92
C ASN A 122 30.40 1.25 -4.20
N SER A 123 29.22 0.68 -4.46
CA SER A 123 28.49 0.85 -5.72
C SER A 123 27.12 1.52 -5.55
N THR A 124 26.75 1.88 -4.33
CA THR A 124 25.50 2.59 -4.04
C THR A 124 25.74 4.09 -3.88
N CYS A 125 24.71 4.89 -4.07
CA CYS A 125 24.63 6.28 -3.61
C CYS A 125 23.18 6.64 -3.26
N GLY A 126 22.93 7.83 -2.70
CA GLY A 126 21.62 8.22 -2.17
C GLY A 126 21.62 8.45 -0.66
N LEU A 127 20.42 8.66 -0.09
CA LEU A 127 20.24 8.85 1.36
C LEU A 127 20.69 7.65 2.22
N CYS A 128 20.76 6.46 1.63
CA CYS A 128 21.27 5.25 2.28
C CYS A 128 22.80 5.14 2.32
N GLY A 129 23.52 6.15 1.83
CA GLY A 129 24.99 6.17 1.81
C GLY A 129 25.61 5.39 0.65
N ASN A 130 26.94 5.32 0.66
CA ASN A 130 27.74 4.72 -0.42
C ASN A 130 28.16 3.26 -0.17
N PHE A 131 27.78 2.70 0.98
CA PHE A 131 28.01 1.30 1.35
C PHE A 131 29.49 0.90 1.21
N ASP A 132 30.39 1.65 1.84
CA ASP A 132 31.83 1.38 1.86
C ASP A 132 32.33 0.89 3.24
N ASN A 133 31.40 0.71 4.20
CA ASN A 133 31.62 0.43 5.62
C ASN A 133 32.28 1.56 6.41
N HIS A 134 32.21 2.82 5.96
CA HIS A 134 32.72 3.99 6.66
C HIS A 134 31.60 4.99 6.97
N PRO A 135 30.91 4.87 8.12
CA PRO A 135 29.78 5.74 8.46
C PRO A 135 30.13 7.24 8.41
N GLY A 136 31.38 7.60 8.71
CA GLY A 136 31.83 8.99 8.73
C GLY A 136 31.82 9.71 7.37
N ASN A 137 31.55 9.02 6.26
CA ASN A 137 31.50 9.63 4.92
C ASN A 137 30.16 9.42 4.19
N ASP A 138 29.15 8.85 4.87
CA ASP A 138 27.85 8.52 4.28
C ASP A 138 27.10 9.75 3.77
N PHE A 139 27.37 10.93 4.35
CA PHE A 139 26.75 12.20 3.96
C PHE A 139 27.43 12.78 2.73
N ARG A 140 27.52 11.97 1.68
CA ARG A 140 28.09 12.34 0.39
C ARG A 140 26.99 12.85 -0.53
N THR A 141 27.10 14.09 -0.99
CA THR A 141 26.14 14.71 -1.90
C THR A 141 26.15 14.05 -3.27
N ARG A 142 25.13 14.33 -4.09
CA ARG A 142 25.06 13.88 -5.49
C ARG A 142 26.27 14.34 -6.33
N GLN A 143 26.92 15.44 -5.95
CA GLN A 143 28.14 15.97 -6.58
C GLN A 143 29.43 15.30 -6.07
N GLY A 144 29.32 14.45 -5.05
CA GLY A 144 30.45 13.69 -4.48
C GLY A 144 31.11 14.33 -3.26
N GLU A 145 30.62 15.49 -2.79
CA GLU A 145 31.16 16.21 -1.63
C GLU A 145 30.66 15.60 -0.32
N VAL A 146 31.52 15.44 0.69
CA VAL A 146 31.11 14.99 2.02
C VAL A 146 30.76 16.21 2.86
N VAL A 147 29.54 16.26 3.39
CA VAL A 147 29.03 17.37 4.20
C VAL A 147 28.71 16.92 5.62
N SER A 148 28.69 17.87 6.57
CA SER A 148 28.32 17.59 7.97
C SER A 148 26.84 17.83 8.29
N SER A 149 26.14 18.54 7.40
CA SER A 149 24.73 18.90 7.56
C SER A 149 23.86 17.82 6.94
N ASP A 150 22.99 17.22 7.74
CA ASP A 150 21.99 16.25 7.30
C ASP A 150 20.99 16.86 6.31
N VAL A 151 20.63 18.13 6.51
CA VAL A 151 19.77 18.90 5.61
C VAL A 151 20.43 19.12 4.26
N ASP A 152 21.69 19.55 4.22
CA ASP A 152 22.39 19.80 2.94
C ASP A 152 22.62 18.49 2.19
N PHE A 153 23.01 17.44 2.92
CA PHE A 153 23.11 16.08 2.39
C PHE A 153 21.80 15.64 1.76
N ALA A 154 20.70 15.69 2.51
CA ALA A 154 19.44 15.13 2.04
C ALA A 154 18.80 15.93 0.91
N ASN A 155 18.90 17.27 0.95
CA ASN A 155 18.44 18.13 -0.13
C ASN A 155 19.22 17.90 -1.43
N SER A 156 20.50 17.54 -1.37
CA SER A 156 21.28 17.19 -2.58
C SER A 156 20.76 15.94 -3.31
N TRP A 157 19.96 15.10 -2.62
CA TRP A 157 19.38 13.87 -3.13
C TRP A 157 17.91 13.99 -3.55
N LYS A 158 17.37 15.21 -3.67
CA LYS A 158 16.04 15.44 -4.24
C LYS A 158 15.93 14.78 -5.63
N ALA A 159 14.83 14.07 -5.87
CA ALA A 159 14.61 13.39 -7.13
C ALA A 159 14.36 14.41 -8.27
N PRO A 160 15.03 14.29 -9.43
CA PRO A 160 14.74 15.11 -10.60
C PRO A 160 13.27 14.96 -11.05
N GLY A 161 12.62 16.09 -11.37
CA GLY A 161 11.23 16.13 -11.83
C GLY A 161 10.19 16.35 -10.74
N ASP A 162 10.60 16.52 -9.47
CA ASP A 162 9.69 16.90 -8.38
C ASP A 162 9.55 18.43 -8.29
N ASP A 163 8.65 18.97 -9.12
CA ASP A 163 8.32 20.40 -9.21
C ASP A 163 7.18 20.81 -8.25
N GLU A 164 6.82 19.98 -7.26
CA GLU A 164 5.71 20.29 -6.35
C GLU A 164 5.97 21.58 -5.55
N PRO A 165 5.10 22.61 -5.67
CA PRO A 165 5.22 23.82 -4.87
C PRO A 165 4.98 23.53 -3.39
N GLY A 166 5.83 24.05 -2.49
CA GLY A 166 5.70 23.88 -1.03
C GLY A 166 6.60 22.79 -0.43
N CYS A 167 7.53 22.28 -1.22
CA CYS A 167 8.47 21.22 -0.89
C CYS A 167 9.72 21.77 -0.16
N GLU A 168 9.51 22.41 0.99
CA GLU A 168 10.53 23.07 1.81
C GLU A 168 10.69 22.38 3.18
N VAL A 169 11.93 22.36 3.69
CA VAL A 169 12.24 21.90 5.04
C VAL A 169 11.68 22.93 6.03
N GLN A 170 10.56 22.62 6.68
CA GLN A 170 9.92 23.57 7.60
C GLN A 170 10.69 23.71 8.92
N CYS A 171 11.42 22.67 9.35
CA CYS A 171 12.26 22.70 10.55
C CYS A 171 13.28 21.54 10.55
N SER A 172 14.37 21.66 11.33
CA SER A 172 15.41 20.62 11.47
C SER A 172 15.80 20.39 12.94
N GLY A 173 16.18 19.15 13.27
CA GLY A 173 16.69 18.76 14.59
C GLY A 173 15.71 19.00 15.75
N LEU A 174 16.24 19.10 16.98
CA LEU A 174 15.47 19.31 18.21
C LEU A 174 14.67 20.63 18.24
N ALA A 175 14.93 21.57 17.32
CA ALA A 175 14.17 22.81 17.22
C ALA A 175 12.72 22.60 16.77
N CYS A 176 12.43 21.48 16.09
CA CYS A 176 11.05 21.04 15.81
C CYS A 176 10.36 20.40 17.03
N ALA A 177 11.13 19.91 18.00
CA ALA A 177 10.59 19.17 19.14
C ALA A 177 10.01 20.16 20.16
N GLY A 178 8.70 20.43 20.05
CA GLY A 178 7.95 21.31 20.95
C GLY A 178 7.75 20.78 22.38
N CYS A 179 8.65 19.92 22.88
CA CYS A 179 8.56 19.34 24.21
C CYS A 179 9.08 20.28 25.29
N THR A 180 8.35 20.34 26.41
CA THR A 180 8.89 20.81 27.68
C THR A 180 9.82 19.76 28.29
N ALA A 181 10.74 20.18 29.17
CA ALA A 181 11.61 19.25 29.90
C ALA A 181 10.83 18.17 30.67
N ALA A 182 9.63 18.50 31.16
CA ALA A 182 8.75 17.55 31.84
C ALA A 182 8.22 16.46 30.88
N GLN A 183 7.81 16.83 29.66
CA GLN A 183 7.38 15.86 28.64
C GLN A 183 8.55 14.98 28.19
N THR A 184 9.73 15.56 27.97
CA THR A 184 10.95 14.80 27.64
C THR A 184 11.25 13.76 28.73
N ALA A 185 11.12 14.12 30.01
CA ALA A 185 11.34 13.18 31.12
C ALA A 185 10.32 12.03 31.14
N VAL A 186 9.05 12.29 30.81
CA VAL A 186 8.02 11.25 30.67
C VAL A 186 8.33 10.33 29.50
N TYR A 187 8.65 10.86 28.32
CA TYR A 187 8.90 10.05 27.13
C TYR A 187 10.22 9.28 27.19
N ARG A 188 11.21 9.74 27.96
CA ARG A 188 12.48 9.02 28.16
C ARG A 188 12.39 7.91 29.23
N ASN A 189 11.29 7.78 29.96
CA ASN A 189 11.17 6.74 30.99
C ASN A 189 11.00 5.33 30.39
N SER A 190 11.13 4.30 31.23
CA SER A 190 11.05 2.89 30.83
C SER A 190 9.67 2.42 30.36
N ALA A 191 8.61 3.19 30.61
CA ALA A 191 7.27 2.92 30.07
C ALA A 191 7.11 3.42 28.62
N HIS A 192 8.04 4.24 28.13
CA HIS A 192 8.06 4.80 26.78
C HIS A 192 9.39 4.43 26.10
N CYS A 193 10.21 5.40 25.71
CA CYS A 193 11.42 5.19 24.93
C CYS A 193 12.57 4.56 25.74
N GLY A 194 12.59 4.76 27.06
CA GLY A 194 13.63 4.23 27.95
C GLY A 194 13.65 2.69 28.03
N ILE A 195 12.61 2.01 27.53
CA ILE A 195 12.64 0.54 27.37
C ILE A 195 13.77 0.08 26.45
N LEU A 196 14.17 0.91 25.47
CA LEU A 196 15.23 0.60 24.51
C LEU A 196 16.61 0.53 25.16
N GLU A 197 16.87 1.34 26.20
CA GLU A 197 18.15 1.39 26.93
C GLU A 197 18.17 0.57 28.23
N ASN A 198 17.03 -0.04 28.60
CA ASN A 198 16.96 -0.85 29.81
C ASN A 198 17.84 -2.12 29.69
N SER A 199 18.90 -2.19 30.49
CA SER A 199 19.89 -3.28 30.49
C SER A 199 19.35 -4.64 30.96
N THR A 200 18.16 -4.66 31.56
CA THR A 200 17.43 -5.90 31.90
C THR A 200 16.12 -6.03 31.12
N GLY A 201 15.90 -5.15 30.15
CA GLY A 201 14.71 -5.10 29.31
C GLY A 201 14.78 -6.05 28.11
N PRO A 202 13.71 -6.07 27.29
CA PRO A 202 13.58 -7.03 26.18
C PRO A 202 14.62 -6.84 25.07
N PHE A 203 15.24 -5.66 25.03
CA PHE A 203 16.22 -5.24 24.03
C PHE A 203 17.68 -5.38 24.49
N ALA A 204 17.94 -5.81 25.74
CA ALA A 204 19.27 -5.83 26.33
C ALA A 204 20.29 -6.65 25.53
N GLY A 205 19.87 -7.77 24.92
CA GLY A 205 20.74 -8.60 24.06
C GLY A 205 21.25 -7.88 22.82
N CYS A 206 20.63 -6.77 22.43
CA CYS A 206 20.98 -5.99 21.24
C CYS A 206 22.09 -4.96 21.48
N HIS A 207 22.20 -4.47 22.71
CA HIS A 207 22.96 -3.25 23.04
C HIS A 207 24.42 -3.31 22.64
N GLN A 208 25.01 -4.52 22.64
CA GLN A 208 26.40 -4.74 22.25
C GLN A 208 26.64 -4.51 20.76
N GLN A 209 25.70 -4.89 19.90
CA GLN A 209 25.83 -4.73 18.45
C GLN A 209 25.24 -3.39 17.97
N LEU A 210 24.19 -2.92 18.65
CA LEU A 210 23.46 -1.72 18.27
C LEU A 210 23.21 -0.86 19.50
N ALA A 211 23.98 0.22 19.65
CA ALA A 211 23.81 1.13 20.77
C ALA A 211 22.41 1.79 20.74
N PRO A 212 21.65 1.79 21.84
CA PRO A 212 20.26 2.26 21.84
C PRO A 212 20.11 3.79 21.87
N GLY A 213 21.17 4.54 22.21
CA GLY A 213 21.08 5.98 22.52
C GLY A 213 20.41 6.83 21.43
N SER A 214 20.85 6.69 20.17
CA SER A 214 20.25 7.44 19.04
C SER A 214 18.79 7.05 18.78
N PHE A 215 18.41 5.80 19.02
CA PHE A 215 17.03 5.32 18.90
C PHE A 215 16.15 5.84 20.04
N VAL A 216 16.68 5.96 21.25
CA VAL A 216 15.99 6.60 22.38
C VAL A 216 15.72 8.06 22.06
N ASP A 217 16.74 8.80 21.61
CA ASP A 217 16.60 10.22 21.29
C ASP A 217 15.60 10.44 20.13
N SER A 218 15.64 9.57 19.10
CA SER A 218 14.68 9.54 17.99
C SER A 218 13.25 9.28 18.49
N CYS A 219 13.07 8.25 19.32
CA CYS A 219 11.76 7.92 19.90
C CYS A 219 11.18 9.06 20.74
N VAL A 220 12.01 9.74 21.55
CA VAL A 220 11.57 10.86 22.37
C VAL A 220 11.16 12.03 21.47
N TYR A 221 11.94 12.32 20.43
CA TYR A 221 11.61 13.33 19.44
C TYR A 221 10.24 13.04 18.78
N ASP A 222 10.03 11.82 18.32
CA ASP A 222 8.79 11.38 17.68
C ASP A 222 7.58 11.52 18.61
N LEU A 223 7.72 11.16 19.88
CA LEU A 223 6.68 11.35 20.89
C LEU A 223 6.43 12.82 21.22
N CYS A 224 7.46 13.67 21.13
CA CYS A 224 7.31 15.11 21.30
C CYS A 224 6.45 15.73 20.20
N VAL A 225 6.72 15.39 18.94
CA VAL A 225 5.90 15.89 17.83
C VAL A 225 4.51 15.23 17.82
N GLY A 226 4.46 13.95 18.18
CA GLY A 226 3.23 13.17 18.26
C GLY A 226 2.37 13.41 19.50
N GLY A 227 2.76 14.31 20.41
CA GLY A 227 2.03 14.59 21.65
C GLY A 227 1.85 13.37 22.57
N GLY A 228 2.76 12.40 22.52
CA GLY A 228 2.69 11.18 23.33
C GLY A 228 1.80 10.07 22.74
N TYR A 229 1.39 10.18 21.48
CA TYR A 229 0.52 9.20 20.84
C TYR A 229 1.17 7.80 20.79
N GLN A 230 0.56 6.82 21.45
CA GLN A 230 1.15 5.49 21.65
C GLN A 230 1.55 4.76 20.35
N PRO A 231 0.79 4.81 19.24
CA PRO A 231 1.24 4.19 17.99
C PRO A 231 2.59 4.70 17.46
N ILE A 232 2.96 5.95 17.75
CA ILE A 232 4.27 6.50 17.40
C ILE A 232 5.37 5.86 18.26
N LEU A 233 5.15 5.72 19.58
CA LEU A 233 6.05 4.93 20.44
C LEU A 233 6.24 3.52 19.88
N CYS A 234 5.14 2.83 19.55
CA CYS A 234 5.20 1.45 19.07
C CYS A 234 5.94 1.33 17.74
N GLN A 235 5.87 2.34 16.87
CA GLN A 235 6.67 2.41 15.64
C GLN A 235 8.15 2.53 15.98
N ALA A 236 8.54 3.48 16.82
CA ALA A 236 9.93 3.68 17.22
C ALA A 236 10.54 2.43 17.89
N LEU A 237 9.78 1.75 18.76
CA LEU A 237 10.21 0.48 19.36
C LEU A 237 10.37 -0.64 18.32
N ASN A 238 9.45 -0.71 17.35
CA ASN A 238 9.51 -1.70 16.29
C ASN A 238 10.74 -1.53 15.39
N VAL A 239 11.21 -0.30 15.17
CA VAL A 239 12.43 -0.03 14.39
C VAL A 239 13.63 -0.68 15.07
N TYR A 240 13.81 -0.44 16.37
CA TYR A 240 14.94 -1.01 17.10
C TYR A 240 14.85 -2.54 17.17
N SER A 241 13.65 -3.07 17.43
CA SER A 241 13.39 -4.52 17.38
C SER A 241 13.81 -5.12 16.03
N SER A 242 13.38 -4.48 14.93
CA SER A 242 13.65 -4.92 13.57
C SER A 242 15.14 -4.83 13.20
N GLN A 243 15.85 -3.80 13.66
CA GLN A 243 17.30 -3.67 13.47
C GLN A 243 18.07 -4.72 14.28
N CYS A 244 17.56 -5.07 15.46
CA CYS A 244 18.14 -6.12 16.26
C CYS A 244 18.08 -7.48 15.55
N GLN A 245 16.89 -7.82 15.03
CA GLN A 245 16.65 -9.06 14.29
C GLN A 245 17.53 -9.14 13.03
N GLN A 246 17.75 -8.02 12.34
CA GLN A 246 18.66 -7.95 11.19
C GLN A 246 20.12 -8.27 11.54
N ASN A 247 20.55 -7.96 12.77
CA ASN A 247 21.86 -8.34 13.29
C ASN A 247 21.87 -9.77 13.86
N GLY A 248 20.85 -10.58 13.57
CA GLY A 248 20.72 -11.97 14.01
C GLY A 248 20.36 -12.12 15.48
N ILE A 249 19.96 -11.03 16.16
CA ILE A 249 19.62 -11.03 17.57
C ILE A 249 18.10 -10.93 17.71
N GLN A 250 17.48 -11.96 18.28
CA GLN A 250 16.04 -11.95 18.56
C GLN A 250 15.76 -11.28 19.90
N PRO A 251 15.06 -10.13 19.93
CA PRO A 251 14.65 -9.50 21.18
C PRO A 251 13.67 -10.39 21.96
N GLN A 252 13.62 -10.20 23.28
CA GLN A 252 12.54 -10.79 24.06
C GLN A 252 11.20 -10.11 23.73
N SER A 253 10.09 -10.77 24.08
CA SER A 253 8.75 -10.22 23.85
C SER A 253 8.58 -8.87 24.55
N TRP A 254 8.44 -7.80 23.76
CA TRP A 254 8.26 -6.43 24.25
C TRP A 254 6.82 -5.94 24.11
N ARG A 255 6.05 -6.53 23.19
CA ARG A 255 4.60 -6.31 23.03
C ARG A 255 3.82 -7.10 24.07
N ARG A 256 2.73 -6.52 24.59
CA ARG A 256 1.81 -7.15 25.54
C ARG A 256 0.41 -6.53 25.43
N PRO A 257 -0.65 -7.17 25.95
CA PRO A 257 -1.99 -6.59 25.91
C PRO A 257 -2.02 -5.16 26.45
N GLY A 258 -2.59 -4.25 25.67
CA GLY A 258 -2.63 -2.81 25.98
C GLY A 258 -1.30 -2.02 25.79
N PHE A 259 -0.19 -2.68 25.45
CA PHE A 259 1.08 -2.02 25.15
C PHE A 259 1.67 -2.52 23.83
N CYS A 260 1.46 -1.73 22.77
CA CYS A 260 1.92 -2.05 21.43
C CYS A 260 1.43 -3.42 20.93
N GLU A 261 0.25 -3.82 21.40
CA GLU A 261 -0.45 -5.01 20.96
C GLU A 261 -0.77 -4.91 19.46
N ILE A 262 -0.56 -6.01 18.75
CA ILE A 262 -0.96 -6.14 17.36
C ILE A 262 -2.22 -7.03 17.33
N PRO A 263 -3.41 -6.45 17.13
CA PRO A 263 -4.62 -7.24 16.99
C PRO A 263 -4.60 -7.93 15.63
N CYS A 264 -4.70 -9.25 15.64
CA CYS A 264 -4.76 -10.05 14.43
C CYS A 264 -6.20 -10.34 14.00
N PRO A 265 -6.47 -10.47 12.67
CA PRO A 265 -7.78 -10.85 12.16
C PRO A 265 -8.31 -12.17 12.75
N ALA A 266 -9.60 -12.42 12.57
CA ALA A 266 -10.20 -13.71 12.94
C ALA A 266 -9.43 -14.88 12.32
N ASN A 267 -9.29 -15.96 13.09
CA ASN A 267 -8.56 -17.18 12.73
C ASN A 267 -7.05 -16.97 12.49
N SER A 268 -6.46 -15.95 13.11
CA SER A 268 -5.03 -15.71 13.12
C SER A 268 -4.55 -15.25 14.49
N HIS A 269 -3.24 -15.31 14.71
CA HIS A 269 -2.61 -14.85 15.93
C HIS A 269 -1.27 -14.16 15.63
N TYR A 270 -0.81 -13.34 16.56
CA TYR A 270 0.47 -12.64 16.42
C TYR A 270 1.63 -13.56 16.75
N GLU A 271 2.66 -13.53 15.92
CA GLU A 271 3.96 -14.15 16.18
C GLU A 271 5.08 -13.13 15.95
N ALA A 272 6.05 -13.08 16.87
CA ALA A 272 7.22 -12.22 16.75
C ALA A 272 8.22 -12.69 15.67
N GLN A 273 8.17 -13.97 15.31
CA GLN A 273 8.98 -14.64 14.29
C GLN A 273 8.06 -15.46 13.38
N GLY A 274 7.07 -14.80 12.79
CA GLY A 274 6.21 -15.43 11.80
C GLY A 274 6.96 -15.64 10.49
N THR A 275 6.61 -16.71 9.78
CA THR A 275 7.21 -17.03 8.47
C THR A 275 7.08 -15.87 7.48
N GLY A 276 8.15 -15.61 6.73
CA GLY A 276 8.13 -14.64 5.64
C GLY A 276 7.24 -15.05 4.46
N CYS A 277 6.85 -16.33 4.36
CA CYS A 277 6.08 -16.87 3.23
C CYS A 277 4.81 -17.58 3.72
N PRO A 278 3.83 -16.84 4.29
CA PRO A 278 2.65 -17.44 4.88
C PRO A 278 1.85 -18.24 3.83
N SER A 279 1.37 -19.43 4.20
CA SER A 279 0.50 -20.25 3.34
C SER A 279 -0.70 -19.44 2.86
N THR A 280 -0.87 -19.35 1.55
CA THR A 280 -1.96 -18.59 0.91
C THR A 280 -2.93 -19.50 0.17
N CYS A 281 -4.10 -18.98 -0.17
CA CYS A 281 -5.04 -19.69 -1.05
C CYS A 281 -4.47 -19.98 -2.44
N VAL A 282 -3.51 -19.18 -2.93
CA VAL A 282 -2.87 -19.38 -4.24
C VAL A 282 -1.73 -20.38 -4.16
N ASN A 283 -0.97 -20.35 -3.06
CA ASN A 283 0.14 -21.26 -2.81
C ASN A 283 0.10 -21.72 -1.34
N PRO A 284 -0.58 -22.85 -1.05
CA PRO A 284 -0.67 -23.39 0.31
C PRO A 284 0.67 -23.87 0.89
N ASN A 285 1.61 -24.25 0.02
CA ASN A 285 2.92 -24.79 0.42
C ASN A 285 4.03 -23.73 0.37
N SER A 286 3.68 -22.44 0.39
CA SER A 286 4.67 -21.35 0.30
C SER A 286 5.67 -21.30 1.45
N THR A 287 5.37 -21.97 2.57
CA THR A 287 6.28 -22.12 3.70
C THR A 287 7.48 -23.00 3.38
N ASP A 288 7.35 -23.93 2.42
CA ASP A 288 8.40 -24.85 2.05
C ASP A 288 9.51 -24.11 1.30
N ASN A 289 10.75 -24.16 1.83
CA ASN A 289 11.91 -23.44 1.29
C ASN A 289 11.69 -21.92 1.15
N CYS A 290 11.00 -21.29 2.11
CA CYS A 290 10.79 -19.85 2.12
C CYS A 290 12.14 -19.09 2.06
N PRO A 291 12.39 -18.28 1.02
CA PRO A 291 13.63 -17.52 0.89
C PRO A 291 13.61 -16.22 1.72
N LEU A 292 12.47 -15.89 2.33
CA LEU A 292 12.29 -14.66 3.09
C LEU A 292 12.55 -14.92 4.59
N PRO A 293 13.22 -13.98 5.28
CA PRO A 293 13.47 -14.10 6.71
C PRO A 293 12.16 -14.03 7.51
N ASP A 294 12.17 -14.66 8.68
CA ASP A 294 11.09 -14.53 9.64
C ASP A 294 10.99 -13.09 10.16
N GLN A 295 9.76 -12.66 10.41
CA GLN A 295 9.47 -11.32 10.90
C GLN A 295 8.14 -11.28 11.67
N GLU A 296 7.89 -10.19 12.38
CA GLU A 296 6.62 -10.01 13.07
C GLU A 296 5.45 -10.11 12.08
N SER A 297 4.46 -10.96 12.37
CA SER A 297 3.27 -11.07 11.54
C SER A 297 2.05 -11.57 12.30
N CYS A 298 0.89 -11.43 11.66
CA CYS A 298 -0.28 -12.22 11.99
C CYS A 298 -0.27 -13.49 11.16
N VAL A 299 -0.08 -14.64 11.81
CA VAL A 299 -0.01 -15.96 11.19
C VAL A 299 -1.39 -16.62 11.27
N CYS A 300 -1.85 -17.21 10.16
CA CYS A 300 -3.10 -17.96 10.15
C CYS A 300 -2.99 -19.20 11.06
N ASN A 301 -4.07 -19.48 11.80
CA ASN A 301 -4.14 -20.67 12.63
C ASN A 301 -4.10 -21.94 11.77
N SER A 302 -3.68 -23.06 12.35
CA SER A 302 -3.68 -24.36 11.66
C SER A 302 -5.04 -24.67 11.03
N GLY A 303 -5.03 -25.06 9.75
CA GLY A 303 -6.24 -25.33 8.95
C GLY A 303 -6.80 -24.12 8.18
N TYR A 304 -6.22 -22.93 8.33
CA TYR A 304 -6.60 -21.72 7.62
C TYR A 304 -5.50 -21.25 6.66
N LEU A 305 -5.91 -20.68 5.53
CA LEU A 305 -5.05 -20.11 4.50
C LEU A 305 -5.29 -18.61 4.38
N LEU A 306 -4.23 -17.87 4.05
CA LEU A 306 -4.32 -16.44 3.82
C LEU A 306 -5.00 -16.15 2.47
N SER A 307 -6.17 -15.53 2.53
CA SER A 307 -6.91 -14.98 1.38
C SER A 307 -6.87 -13.45 1.48
N GLY A 308 -5.88 -12.83 0.83
CA GLY A 308 -5.61 -11.40 0.95
C GLY A 308 -5.18 -10.97 2.35
N ARG A 309 -6.14 -10.58 3.20
CA ARG A 309 -5.90 -10.11 4.59
C ARG A 309 -6.58 -10.96 5.66
N VAL A 310 -7.38 -11.94 5.26
CA VAL A 310 -8.17 -12.75 6.18
C VAL A 310 -7.73 -14.21 6.08
N CYS A 311 -7.77 -14.91 7.20
CA CYS A 311 -7.49 -16.33 7.27
C CYS A 311 -8.81 -17.09 7.13
N VAL A 312 -8.92 -17.86 6.06
CA VAL A 312 -10.14 -18.61 5.69
C VAL A 312 -9.83 -20.09 5.59
N PRO A 313 -10.81 -20.98 5.86
CA PRO A 313 -10.67 -22.40 5.52
C PRO A 313 -10.36 -22.58 4.04
N HIS A 314 -9.64 -23.65 3.69
CA HIS A 314 -9.30 -23.93 2.28
C HIS A 314 -10.55 -23.98 1.37
N ALA A 315 -11.69 -24.46 1.88
CA ALA A 315 -12.95 -24.53 1.14
C ALA A 315 -13.51 -23.15 0.75
N ASP A 316 -13.12 -22.10 1.47
CA ASP A 316 -13.57 -20.72 1.28
C ASP A 316 -12.53 -19.87 0.51
N CYS A 317 -11.47 -20.50 0.00
CA CYS A 317 -10.55 -19.86 -0.91
C CYS A 317 -11.28 -19.46 -2.20
N GLY A 318 -10.87 -18.33 -2.77
CA GLY A 318 -11.36 -17.89 -4.07
C GLY A 318 -10.65 -18.60 -5.22
N CYS A 319 -10.62 -17.98 -6.39
CA CYS A 319 -10.05 -18.59 -7.60
C CYS A 319 -9.02 -17.68 -8.25
N SER A 320 -8.14 -18.28 -9.06
CA SER A 320 -7.18 -17.53 -9.87
C SER A 320 -7.54 -17.63 -11.35
N PHE A 321 -7.57 -16.49 -12.05
CA PHE A 321 -7.79 -16.41 -13.49
C PHE A 321 -6.82 -15.40 -14.12
N GLU A 322 -6.20 -15.76 -15.26
CA GLU A 322 -5.17 -14.97 -15.95
C GLU A 322 -4.07 -14.42 -15.04
N GLY A 323 -3.63 -15.23 -14.07
CA GLY A 323 -2.56 -14.85 -13.13
C GLY A 323 -2.99 -13.92 -12.00
N ARG A 324 -4.28 -13.54 -11.92
CA ARG A 324 -4.85 -12.74 -10.84
C ARG A 324 -5.71 -13.59 -9.90
N TYR A 325 -5.60 -13.37 -8.60
CA TYR A 325 -6.44 -14.00 -7.59
C TYR A 325 -7.69 -13.15 -7.30
N TYR A 326 -8.83 -13.81 -7.18
CA TYR A 326 -10.15 -13.24 -6.89
C TYR A 326 -10.71 -13.89 -5.64
N TYR A 327 -11.37 -13.10 -4.79
CA TYR A 327 -11.94 -13.59 -3.54
C TYR A 327 -13.17 -14.46 -3.79
N SER A 328 -13.50 -15.33 -2.83
CA SER A 328 -14.74 -16.11 -2.88
C SER A 328 -15.96 -15.18 -2.95
N GLY A 329 -16.82 -15.40 -3.95
CA GLY A 329 -17.98 -14.55 -4.24
C GLY A 329 -17.69 -13.31 -5.08
N GLU A 330 -16.43 -13.04 -5.44
CA GLU A 330 -16.07 -11.97 -6.38
C GLU A 330 -16.44 -12.40 -7.80
N THR A 331 -17.16 -11.52 -8.51
CA THR A 331 -17.51 -11.73 -9.92
C THR A 331 -16.61 -10.87 -10.79
N VAL A 332 -15.91 -11.50 -11.72
CA VAL A 332 -15.17 -10.80 -12.76
C VAL A 332 -15.81 -10.99 -14.12
N ILE A 333 -15.90 -9.89 -14.85
CA ILE A 333 -16.22 -9.91 -16.27
C ILE A 333 -14.92 -10.24 -16.97
N LEU A 334 -14.80 -11.48 -17.44
CA LEU A 334 -13.67 -11.94 -18.23
C LEU A 334 -13.82 -11.31 -19.61
N ASP A 335 -13.01 -10.30 -19.89
CA ASP A 335 -12.90 -9.75 -21.23
C ASP A 335 -11.85 -10.54 -21.99
N THR A 336 -12.14 -11.79 -22.35
CA THR A 336 -11.35 -12.52 -23.36
C THR A 336 -12.23 -13.31 -24.33
N ASP A 337 -12.51 -12.62 -25.43
CA ASP A 337 -12.71 -13.06 -26.82
C ASP A 337 -13.83 -14.06 -27.17
N TYR A 338 -14.95 -13.53 -27.69
CA TYR A 338 -15.49 -13.75 -29.06
C TYR A 338 -16.92 -13.22 -29.14
N GLY A 339 -17.12 -12.07 -29.79
CA GLY A 339 -18.44 -11.55 -30.16
C GLY A 339 -18.72 -10.18 -29.55
N SER A 340 -18.45 -9.14 -30.33
CA SER A 340 -18.86 -7.77 -30.08
C SER A 340 -20.31 -7.69 -29.61
N PHE A 341 -20.55 -7.58 -28.30
CA PHE A 341 -21.82 -7.04 -27.83
C PHE A 341 -21.83 -5.57 -28.22
N ALA A 342 -22.45 -5.29 -29.36
CA ALA A 342 -22.79 -3.92 -29.69
C ALA A 342 -23.66 -3.38 -28.55
N THR A 343 -23.32 -2.20 -28.04
CA THR A 343 -24.02 -1.62 -26.90
C THR A 343 -24.78 -0.38 -27.34
N CYS A 344 -26.09 -0.40 -27.13
CA CYS A 344 -26.95 0.78 -27.20
C CYS A 344 -27.14 1.32 -25.78
N TRP A 345 -26.90 2.62 -25.56
CA TRP A 345 -27.03 3.24 -24.25
C TRP A 345 -27.69 4.62 -24.34
N ILE A 346 -28.28 5.06 -23.23
CA ILE A 346 -29.01 6.32 -23.12
C ILE A 346 -28.35 7.15 -22.02
N ARG A 347 -27.99 8.39 -22.33
CA ARG A 347 -27.47 9.36 -21.36
C ARG A 347 -28.52 10.42 -21.08
N GLY A 348 -28.92 10.52 -19.82
CA GLY A 348 -29.93 11.51 -19.40
C GLY A 348 -31.28 11.34 -20.13
N PRO A 349 -32.11 12.38 -20.18
CA PRO A 349 -33.50 12.29 -20.64
C PRO A 349 -33.68 12.39 -22.16
N GLY A 350 -32.61 12.31 -22.96
CA GLY A 350 -32.74 12.56 -24.40
C GLY A 350 -31.53 12.28 -25.29
N SER A 351 -30.41 11.76 -24.79
CA SER A 351 -29.25 11.39 -25.61
C SER A 351 -29.21 9.88 -25.80
N TYR A 352 -29.16 9.43 -27.05
CA TYR A 352 -29.18 8.02 -27.41
C TYR A 352 -27.93 7.69 -28.21
N HIS A 353 -27.34 6.53 -27.95
CA HIS A 353 -26.20 5.98 -28.67
C HIS A 353 -26.61 4.63 -29.25
N THR A 354 -26.53 4.49 -30.58
CA THR A 354 -26.92 3.25 -31.26
C THR A 354 -25.88 2.15 -31.09
N PHE A 355 -26.24 0.93 -31.44
CA PHE A 355 -25.33 -0.22 -31.50
C PHE A 355 -24.09 0.04 -32.38
N ASP A 356 -24.23 0.86 -33.42
CA ASP A 356 -23.17 1.17 -34.40
C ASP A 356 -22.42 2.47 -34.11
N GLY A 357 -22.56 3.06 -32.92
CA GLY A 357 -21.78 4.25 -32.53
C GLY A 357 -22.39 5.61 -32.87
N VAL A 358 -23.62 5.66 -33.39
CA VAL A 358 -24.27 6.92 -33.77
C VAL A 358 -24.94 7.55 -32.55
N MET A 359 -24.59 8.80 -32.27
CA MET A 359 -25.23 9.60 -31.23
C MET A 359 -26.31 10.50 -31.83
N TYR A 360 -27.49 10.52 -31.21
CA TYR A 360 -28.56 11.45 -31.57
C TYR A 360 -29.35 11.92 -30.35
N GLN A 361 -30.02 13.06 -30.50
CA GLN A 361 -30.89 13.62 -29.48
C GLN A 361 -32.35 13.49 -29.90
N TYR A 362 -33.19 13.03 -28.97
CA TYR A 362 -34.64 12.99 -29.16
C TYR A 362 -35.33 13.69 -27.98
N PRO A 363 -35.93 14.87 -28.20
CA PRO A 363 -36.53 15.66 -27.11
C PRO A 363 -37.94 15.19 -26.71
N GLY A 364 -38.60 14.35 -27.52
CA GLY A 364 -40.01 13.99 -27.33
C GLY A 364 -40.30 13.17 -26.07
N ALA A 365 -41.47 13.41 -25.47
CA ALA A 365 -42.00 12.62 -24.35
C ALA A 365 -42.99 11.57 -24.90
N CYS A 366 -42.46 10.47 -25.42
CA CYS A 366 -43.24 9.35 -25.97
C CYS A 366 -42.66 8.02 -25.51
N ARG A 367 -43.44 6.94 -25.66
CA ARG A 367 -42.92 5.57 -25.55
C ARG A 367 -42.14 5.22 -26.81
N LEU A 368 -40.87 4.89 -26.67
CA LEU A 368 -39.97 4.52 -27.75
C LEU A 368 -39.61 3.04 -27.63
N THR A 369 -39.51 2.36 -28.77
CA THR A 369 -38.89 1.02 -28.81
C THR A 369 -37.39 1.21 -29.03
N LEU A 370 -36.59 0.71 -28.09
CA LEU A 370 -35.13 0.80 -28.14
C LEU A 370 -34.53 -0.34 -28.95
N ALA A 371 -35.02 -1.55 -28.71
CA ALA A 371 -34.58 -2.74 -29.41
C ALA A 371 -35.73 -3.76 -29.44
N LYS A 372 -35.88 -4.44 -30.57
CA LYS A 372 -36.75 -5.60 -30.70
C LYS A 372 -36.22 -6.51 -31.80
N VAL A 373 -36.54 -7.80 -31.73
CA VAL A 373 -36.27 -8.74 -32.82
C VAL A 373 -37.23 -8.43 -33.98
N MET A 374 -36.69 -8.20 -35.18
CA MET A 374 -37.46 -7.93 -36.40
C MET A 374 -37.57 -9.20 -37.26
N GLY A 375 -38.74 -9.44 -37.88
CA GLY A 375 -38.95 -10.52 -38.84
C GLY A 375 -39.13 -11.92 -38.24
N SER A 376 -39.07 -12.96 -39.10
CA SER A 376 -39.04 -14.37 -38.70
C SER A 376 -37.59 -14.75 -38.35
N SER A 377 -37.25 -14.57 -37.08
CA SER A 377 -35.96 -14.96 -36.52
C SER A 377 -36.11 -16.26 -35.74
N ASP A 378 -35.11 -17.13 -35.79
CA ASP A 378 -35.05 -18.34 -34.96
C ASP A 378 -34.73 -18.04 -33.48
N HIS A 379 -34.48 -16.77 -33.15
CA HIS A 379 -34.18 -16.31 -31.79
C HIS A 379 -35.45 -15.92 -31.02
N SER A 380 -35.42 -16.11 -29.69
CA SER A 380 -36.49 -15.70 -28.80
C SER A 380 -36.87 -14.23 -28.98
N HIS A 381 -38.16 -13.98 -29.19
CA HIS A 381 -38.68 -12.62 -29.34
C HIS A 381 -38.53 -11.83 -28.04
N PHE A 382 -37.97 -10.64 -28.15
CA PHE A 382 -37.96 -9.65 -27.08
C PHE A 382 -38.29 -8.26 -27.62
N MET A 383 -38.75 -7.39 -26.72
CA MET A 383 -38.98 -5.97 -26.96
C MET A 383 -38.56 -5.17 -25.74
N ILE A 384 -37.72 -4.16 -25.96
CA ILE A 384 -37.31 -3.19 -24.96
C ILE A 384 -37.91 -1.84 -25.35
N THR A 385 -38.68 -1.25 -24.45
CA THR A 385 -39.24 0.09 -24.62
C THR A 385 -38.84 1.00 -23.48
N VAL A 386 -38.57 2.26 -23.78
CA VAL A 386 -38.43 3.33 -22.78
C VAL A 386 -39.60 4.27 -22.90
N GLU A 387 -40.15 4.64 -21.76
CA GLU A 387 -41.22 5.62 -21.68
C GLU A 387 -40.74 6.80 -20.83
N LYS A 388 -40.66 7.97 -21.47
CA LYS A 388 -40.31 9.22 -20.78
C LYS A 388 -41.57 9.78 -20.13
N VAL A 389 -41.67 9.64 -18.81
CA VAL A 389 -42.83 10.06 -18.01
C VAL A 389 -42.55 11.45 -17.41
N PRO A 390 -43.37 12.47 -17.69
CA PRO A 390 -43.22 13.78 -17.08
C PRO A 390 -43.43 13.72 -15.55
N GLN A 391 -42.45 14.22 -14.80
CA GLN A 391 -42.53 14.41 -13.34
C GLN A 391 -42.44 15.92 -13.04
N GLY A 392 -43.55 16.62 -13.24
CA GLY A 392 -43.66 18.05 -12.91
C GLY A 392 -43.03 19.01 -13.93
N PRO A 393 -42.85 20.30 -13.57
CA PRO A 393 -42.54 21.38 -14.52
C PRO A 393 -41.17 21.28 -15.22
N GLN A 394 -40.21 20.52 -14.63
CA GLN A 394 -38.85 20.35 -15.17
C GLN A 394 -38.27 18.93 -14.99
N GLY A 395 -39.05 17.97 -14.49
CA GLY A 395 -38.58 16.61 -14.24
C GLY A 395 -39.11 15.61 -15.25
N PHE A 396 -38.28 14.63 -15.62
CA PHE A 396 -38.70 13.44 -16.36
C PHE A 396 -38.13 12.21 -15.64
N SER A 397 -38.94 11.17 -15.48
CA SER A 397 -38.43 9.83 -15.19
C SER A 397 -38.47 8.97 -16.44
N ASN A 398 -37.55 8.02 -16.53
CA ASN A 398 -37.58 7.00 -17.57
C ASN A 398 -38.13 5.71 -16.95
N VAL A 399 -39.16 5.14 -17.58
CA VAL A 399 -39.61 3.79 -17.24
C VAL A 399 -39.12 2.85 -18.33
N LEU A 400 -38.20 1.96 -17.97
CA LEU A 400 -37.71 0.92 -18.85
C LEU A 400 -38.63 -0.30 -18.74
N LYS A 401 -39.17 -0.75 -19.87
CA LYS A 401 -40.02 -1.93 -19.96
C LYS A 401 -39.35 -2.96 -20.85
N PHE A 402 -39.13 -4.15 -20.31
CA PHE A 402 -38.61 -5.33 -21.01
C PHE A 402 -39.73 -6.36 -21.13
N GLU A 403 -39.90 -6.89 -22.32
CA GLU A 403 -40.79 -8.02 -22.59
C GLU A 403 -40.00 -9.10 -23.33
N ALA A 404 -39.94 -10.31 -22.76
CA ALA A 404 -39.41 -11.48 -23.44
C ALA A 404 -40.14 -12.74 -23.00
N GLU A 405 -40.43 -13.63 -23.95
CA GLU A 405 -41.04 -14.94 -23.69
C GLU A 405 -42.30 -14.87 -22.79
N GLY A 406 -43.11 -13.82 -22.93
CA GLY A 406 -44.33 -13.59 -22.16
C GLY A 406 -44.14 -12.97 -20.77
N THR A 407 -42.91 -12.73 -20.34
CA THR A 407 -42.59 -12.03 -19.08
C THR A 407 -42.41 -10.54 -19.32
N GLN A 408 -43.16 -9.70 -18.61
CA GLN A 408 -42.98 -8.24 -18.64
C GLN A 408 -42.33 -7.75 -17.35
N VAL A 409 -41.25 -6.97 -17.49
CA VAL A 409 -40.53 -6.31 -16.42
C VAL A 409 -40.59 -4.79 -16.64
N ALA A 410 -41.02 -4.03 -15.65
CA ALA A 410 -41.00 -2.57 -15.67
C ALA A 410 -40.11 -2.03 -14.55
N ILE A 411 -39.17 -1.15 -14.90
CA ILE A 411 -38.20 -0.54 -13.99
C ILE A 411 -38.37 0.98 -14.08
N GLU A 412 -38.71 1.62 -12.97
CA GLU A 412 -38.69 3.08 -12.88
C GLU A 412 -37.27 3.56 -12.54
N MET A 413 -36.64 4.29 -13.45
CA MET A 413 -35.31 4.88 -13.26
C MET A 413 -35.43 6.17 -12.44
N ALA A 414 -35.50 6.01 -11.11
CA ALA A 414 -35.48 7.07 -10.12
C ALA A 414 -34.51 6.73 -8.98
N SER A 415 -34.17 7.72 -8.16
CA SER A 415 -33.29 7.59 -6.98
C SER A 415 -33.75 6.51 -5.99
N SER A 416 -35.03 6.14 -6.01
CA SER A 416 -35.58 4.92 -5.42
C SER A 416 -36.25 4.07 -6.50
N SER A 417 -35.51 3.15 -7.11
CA SER A 417 -36.02 2.34 -8.21
C SER A 417 -36.91 1.20 -7.71
N THR A 418 -38.09 1.03 -8.31
CA THR A 418 -38.98 -0.13 -8.07
C THR A 418 -39.10 -0.97 -9.34
N VAL A 419 -38.99 -2.29 -9.20
CA VAL A 419 -39.13 -3.26 -10.30
C VAL A 419 -40.46 -3.99 -10.16
N LYS A 420 -41.26 -4.03 -11.23
CA LYS A 420 -42.51 -4.81 -11.30
C LYS A 420 -42.35 -5.91 -12.35
N VAL A 421 -42.65 -7.16 -11.99
CA VAL A 421 -42.65 -8.31 -12.90
C VAL A 421 -44.06 -8.91 -12.94
N SER A 422 -44.57 -9.18 -14.13
CA SER A 422 -45.98 -9.52 -14.40
C SER A 422 -46.40 -10.95 -14.01
N ASP A 423 -46.06 -11.41 -12.80
CA ASP A 423 -46.85 -12.45 -12.08
C ASP A 423 -46.42 -12.75 -10.64
N ARG A 424 -45.52 -11.97 -10.03
CA ARG A 424 -45.25 -12.03 -8.59
C ARG A 424 -44.92 -10.64 -8.06
N ASN A 425 -45.63 -10.19 -7.03
CA ASN A 425 -45.19 -9.07 -6.17
C ASN A 425 -43.95 -9.51 -5.37
N HIS A 426 -42.82 -9.75 -6.03
CA HIS A 426 -41.53 -9.89 -5.38
C HIS A 426 -40.82 -8.55 -5.47
N PHE A 427 -40.62 -7.93 -4.30
CA PHE A 427 -39.70 -6.81 -4.16
C PHE A 427 -38.28 -7.35 -4.30
N LEU A 428 -37.69 -7.25 -5.49
CA LEU A 428 -36.26 -7.43 -5.66
C LEU A 428 -35.58 -6.14 -5.18
N GLN A 429 -34.80 -6.21 -4.09
CA GLN A 429 -33.84 -5.15 -3.79
C GLN A 429 -32.77 -5.15 -4.90
N ILE A 430 -32.77 -4.11 -5.72
CA ILE A 430 -31.66 -3.81 -6.63
C ILE A 430 -30.43 -3.57 -5.74
N LYS A 431 -29.45 -4.48 -5.78
CA LYS A 431 -28.24 -4.33 -4.95
C LYS A 431 -27.33 -3.21 -5.44
N TYR A 432 -27.32 -2.88 -6.74
CA TYR A 432 -26.51 -1.78 -7.30
C TYR A 432 -27.13 -1.16 -8.56
N ILE A 433 -27.13 0.17 -8.62
CA ILE A 433 -27.20 0.95 -9.86
C ILE A 433 -25.83 1.62 -9.98
N THR A 434 -25.05 1.25 -10.98
CA THR A 434 -23.78 1.91 -11.27
C THR A 434 -24.06 3.22 -12.00
N TYR A 435 -23.89 4.33 -11.28
CA TYR A 435 -23.69 5.64 -11.90
C TYR A 435 -22.21 5.79 -12.21
N ASN A 436 -21.84 5.60 -13.48
CA ASN A 436 -20.55 6.10 -13.95
C ASN A 436 -20.72 7.60 -14.23
N GLU A 437 -20.50 8.43 -13.22
CA GLU A 437 -20.09 9.81 -13.45
C GLU A 437 -18.57 9.78 -13.70
N VAL A 438 -18.19 10.19 -14.92
CA VAL A 438 -16.81 10.46 -15.31
C VAL A 438 -16.36 11.76 -14.66
#